data_AF-A0A416RZW3-F1
#
_entry.id   AF-A0A416RZW3-F1
#
_cell.length_a   1.000
_cell.length_b   1.000
_cell.length_c   1.000
_cell.angle_alpha   90.00
_cell.angle_beta   90.00
_cell.angle_gamma   90.00
#
_symmetry.space_group_name_H-M   'P 1'
#
loop_
_entity.id
_entity.type
_entity.pdbx_description
1 polymer ?
#
loop_
_entity_poly.entity_id
_entity_poly.type
_entity_poly.pdbx_seq_one_letter_code
_entity_poly.pdbx_strand_id
1 'polypeptide(L)'
;MEHTWTKDFYQETDPAKRQQILKEHIGEEEAWEEEYRARLWTARYGQRRLQKDEFVKCLMELKYLAEGTSLDPGGDRRKMGARILSTLCLAEAMQSDEGYQKILADELYNVFLKFIQVSRGGRGFTSLVFGMGQLSEEGIAKKIAEQISVIAFKAPRLLHMEKEFTLLREAALRAYRQEYPNREHFLNKY
;
A
#
# COMPACT_ATOMS: atom_id res chain seq x y z
N MET A 1 -3.18 -24.89 -0.16
CA MET A 1 -1.72 -25.05 -0.08
C MET A 1 -1.10 -23.72 -0.45
N GLU A 2 -0.05 -23.26 0.19
CA GLU A 2 0.58 -21.98 -0.20
C GLU A 2 1.41 -22.23 -1.48
N HIS A 3 0.93 -21.73 -2.62
CA HIS A 3 1.61 -21.92 -3.90
C HIS A 3 2.86 -21.05 -3.94
N THR A 4 4.00 -21.60 -4.35
CA THR A 4 5.27 -20.86 -4.41
C THR A 4 5.20 -19.62 -5.28
N TRP A 5 4.41 -19.66 -6.36
CA TRP A 5 4.25 -18.54 -7.29
C TRP A 5 3.51 -17.34 -6.66
N THR A 6 2.64 -17.55 -5.67
CA THR A 6 1.91 -16.45 -5.01
C THR A 6 2.87 -15.48 -4.33
N LYS A 7 3.96 -16.02 -3.75
CA LYS A 7 5.03 -15.21 -3.18
C LYS A 7 5.70 -14.36 -4.26
N ASP A 8 6.01 -14.94 -5.42
CA ASP A 8 6.64 -14.22 -6.53
C ASP A 8 5.70 -13.12 -7.06
N PHE A 9 4.40 -13.41 -7.17
CA PHE A 9 3.37 -12.47 -7.59
C PHE A 9 3.26 -11.24 -6.65
N TYR A 10 3.29 -11.46 -5.34
CA TYR A 10 3.17 -10.37 -4.35
C TYR A 10 4.50 -9.66 -4.08
N GLN A 11 5.65 -10.24 -4.46
CA GLN A 11 6.96 -9.57 -4.40
C GLN A 11 7.27 -8.75 -5.65
N GLU A 12 6.78 -9.15 -6.82
CA GLU A 12 6.97 -8.40 -8.06
C GLU A 12 6.18 -7.09 -8.06
N THR A 13 6.81 -5.97 -8.42
CA THR A 13 6.24 -4.61 -8.37
C THR A 13 6.01 -4.00 -9.75
N ASP A 14 6.47 -4.67 -10.81
CA ASP A 14 6.14 -4.35 -12.19
C ASP A 14 4.78 -4.96 -12.57
N PRO A 15 3.75 -4.15 -12.88
CA PRO A 15 2.41 -4.67 -13.18
C PRO A 15 2.36 -5.62 -14.39
N ALA A 16 3.21 -5.42 -15.41
CA ALA A 16 3.19 -6.29 -16.59
C ALA A 16 3.74 -7.68 -16.25
N LYS A 17 4.82 -7.75 -15.45
CA LYS A 17 5.35 -9.02 -14.96
C LYS A 17 4.41 -9.71 -13.98
N ARG A 18 3.79 -8.96 -13.05
CA ARG A 18 2.74 -9.51 -12.15
C ARG A 18 1.61 -10.13 -12.95
N GLN A 19 1.15 -9.46 -14.01
CA GLN A 19 0.10 -9.98 -14.87
C GLN A 19 0.52 -11.25 -15.62
N GLN A 20 1.79 -11.36 -16.01
CA GLN A 20 2.32 -12.55 -16.64
C GLN A 20 2.30 -13.75 -15.68
N ILE A 21 2.70 -13.56 -14.43
CA ILE A 21 2.63 -14.61 -13.39
C ILE A 21 1.19 -15.12 -13.23
N LEU A 22 0.21 -14.21 -13.12
CA LEU A 22 -1.20 -14.63 -13.02
C LEU A 22 -1.68 -15.44 -14.22
N LYS A 23 -1.23 -15.11 -15.44
CA LYS A 23 -1.60 -15.85 -16.65
C LYS A 23 -1.00 -17.25 -16.70
N GLU A 24 0.18 -17.43 -16.14
CA GLU A 24 0.90 -18.71 -16.14
C GLU A 24 0.29 -19.73 -15.16
N HIS A 25 -0.43 -19.25 -14.15
CA HIS A 25 -0.97 -20.07 -13.06
C HIS A 25 -2.51 -20.08 -12.96
N ILE A 26 -3.21 -19.77 -14.05
CA ILE A 26 -4.69 -19.82 -14.11
C ILE A 26 -5.18 -21.23 -13.78
N GLY A 27 -6.18 -21.34 -12.90
CA GLY A 27 -6.78 -22.62 -12.52
C GLY A 27 -5.96 -23.48 -11.55
N GLU A 28 -4.85 -22.96 -11.02
CA GLU A 28 -4.09 -23.63 -9.95
C GLU A 28 -4.67 -23.38 -8.55
N GLU A 29 -5.53 -22.38 -8.40
CA GLU A 29 -6.12 -21.94 -7.13
C GLU A 29 -7.60 -22.32 -7.00
N GLU A 30 -8.16 -22.18 -5.81
CA GLU A 30 -9.61 -22.25 -5.65
C GLU A 30 -10.30 -21.11 -6.40
N ALA A 31 -11.43 -21.41 -7.06
CA ALA A 31 -12.10 -20.47 -7.95
C ALA A 31 -12.44 -19.11 -7.29
N TRP A 32 -12.79 -19.12 -5.99
CA TRP A 32 -13.11 -17.90 -5.26
C TRP A 32 -11.86 -17.03 -5.03
N GLU A 33 -10.68 -17.62 -4.86
CA GLU A 33 -9.45 -16.86 -4.67
C GLU A 33 -9.04 -16.16 -5.97
N GLU A 34 -9.10 -16.89 -7.10
CA GLU A 34 -8.81 -16.34 -8.42
C GLU A 34 -9.78 -15.21 -8.78
N GLU A 35 -11.08 -15.41 -8.53
CA GLU A 35 -12.10 -14.38 -8.71
C GLU A 35 -11.80 -13.14 -7.86
N TYR A 36 -11.45 -13.33 -6.59
CA TYR A 36 -11.14 -12.22 -5.70
C TYR A 36 -9.88 -11.46 -6.13
N ARG A 37 -8.80 -12.16 -6.52
CA ARG A 37 -7.60 -11.52 -7.08
C ARG A 37 -7.91 -10.75 -8.35
N ALA A 38 -8.75 -11.28 -9.24
CA ALA A 38 -9.16 -10.58 -10.45
C ALA A 38 -9.98 -9.30 -10.15
N ARG A 39 -10.83 -9.34 -9.10
CA ARG A 39 -11.54 -8.16 -8.61
C ARG A 39 -10.58 -7.11 -8.06
N LEU A 40 -9.62 -7.49 -7.21
CA LEU A 40 -8.59 -6.58 -6.70
C LEU A 40 -7.73 -5.98 -7.82
N TRP A 41 -7.33 -6.82 -8.80
CA TRP A 41 -6.59 -6.36 -9.97
C TRP A 41 -7.35 -5.27 -10.74
N THR A 42 -8.65 -5.49 -10.95
CA THR A 42 -9.54 -4.53 -11.62
C THR A 42 -9.70 -3.25 -10.79
N ALA A 43 -9.87 -3.36 -9.47
CA ALA A 43 -9.96 -2.21 -8.58
C ALA A 43 -8.66 -1.37 -8.60
N ARG A 44 -7.50 -2.03 -8.69
CA ARG A 44 -6.19 -1.38 -8.64
C ARG A 44 -5.75 -0.76 -9.97
N TYR A 45 -5.82 -1.51 -11.07
CA TYR A 45 -5.27 -1.09 -12.37
C TYR A 45 -6.34 -0.82 -13.44
N GLY A 46 -7.60 -1.19 -13.18
CA GLY A 46 -8.66 -1.15 -14.17
C GLY A 46 -8.46 -2.15 -15.32
N GLN A 47 -9.27 -2.03 -16.36
CA GLN A 47 -9.31 -3.00 -17.46
C GLN A 47 -8.34 -2.71 -18.63
N ARG A 48 -7.76 -1.51 -18.72
CA ARG A 48 -7.13 -1.04 -19.98
C ARG A 48 -5.72 -0.47 -19.86
N ARG A 49 -5.31 0.07 -18.70
CA ARG A 49 -4.02 0.78 -18.58
C ARG A 49 -3.35 0.52 -17.23
N LEU A 50 -2.35 -0.36 -17.23
CA LEU A 50 -1.53 -0.69 -16.06
C LEU A 50 -0.68 0.48 -15.50
N GLN A 51 -0.72 1.65 -16.15
CA GLN A 51 0.04 2.84 -15.73
C GLN A 51 -0.58 3.57 -14.54
N LYS A 52 -1.88 3.40 -14.28
CA LYS A 52 -2.58 4.03 -13.16
C LYS A 52 -2.80 2.99 -12.07
N ASP A 53 -2.08 3.16 -10.97
CA ASP A 53 -2.25 2.35 -9.76
C ASP A 53 -3.12 3.14 -8.78
N GLU A 54 -4.42 2.82 -8.73
CA GLU A 54 -5.37 3.52 -7.86
C GLU A 54 -5.08 3.26 -6.38
N PHE A 55 -4.46 2.13 -6.02
CA PHE A 55 -4.13 1.84 -4.63
C PHE A 55 -2.96 2.70 -4.15
N VAL A 56 -1.91 2.85 -4.98
CA VAL A 56 -0.82 3.80 -4.69
C VAL A 56 -1.34 5.24 -4.63
N LYS A 57 -2.28 5.61 -5.51
CA LYS A 57 -2.95 6.92 -5.44
C LYS A 57 -3.67 7.11 -4.11
N CYS A 58 -4.39 6.12 -3.60
CA CYS A 58 -5.00 6.19 -2.28
C CYS A 58 -3.98 6.40 -1.15
N LEU A 59 -2.78 5.78 -1.22
CA LEU A 59 -1.71 6.06 -0.27
C LEU A 59 -1.29 7.54 -0.31
N MET A 60 -1.19 8.12 -1.51
CA MET A 60 -0.85 9.54 -1.68
C MET A 60 -1.97 10.47 -1.18
N GLU A 61 -3.24 10.08 -1.35
CA GLU A 61 -4.39 10.82 -0.81
C GLU A 61 -4.38 10.80 0.73
N LEU A 62 -4.08 9.66 1.36
CA LEU A 62 -3.90 9.56 2.82
C LEU A 62 -2.75 10.45 3.32
N LYS A 63 -1.61 10.44 2.61
CA LYS A 63 -0.48 11.33 2.92
C LYS A 63 -0.91 12.80 2.88
N TYR A 64 -1.54 13.22 1.78
CA TYR A 64 -1.98 14.60 1.59
C TYR A 64 -2.99 15.02 2.67
N LEU A 65 -3.93 14.13 3.01
CA LEU A 65 -4.90 14.35 4.08
C LEU A 65 -4.22 14.62 5.43
N ALA A 66 -3.17 13.86 5.76
CA ALA A 66 -2.49 13.97 7.05
C ALA A 66 -1.44 15.08 7.14
N GLU A 67 -0.99 15.62 5.99
CA GLU A 67 -0.08 16.77 5.90
C GLU A 67 -0.83 18.11 5.70
N GLY A 68 -2.10 18.08 5.28
CA GLY A 68 -2.92 19.28 5.10
C GLY A 68 -3.11 20.11 6.37
N THR A 69 -2.95 21.43 6.25
CA THR A 69 -2.84 22.38 7.39
C THR A 69 -4.15 23.08 7.79
N SER A 70 -5.29 22.82 7.16
CA SER A 70 -6.52 23.60 7.42
C SER A 70 -7.64 22.80 8.09
N LEU A 71 -8.45 23.49 8.90
CA LEU A 71 -9.78 23.07 9.39
C LEU A 71 -10.52 22.22 8.34
N ASP A 72 -11.33 21.25 8.78
CA ASP A 72 -12.20 20.40 7.95
C ASP A 72 -13.67 20.88 8.00
N PRO A 73 -14.00 22.11 7.56
CA PRO A 73 -15.38 22.57 7.56
C PRO A 73 -16.17 21.75 6.53
N GLY A 74 -17.04 20.87 7.00
CA GLY A 74 -17.95 20.08 6.16
C GLY A 74 -17.73 18.55 6.17
N GLY A 75 -16.73 18.05 6.93
CA GLY A 75 -16.48 16.60 7.06
C GLY A 75 -15.90 15.96 5.79
N ASP A 76 -15.21 16.74 4.97
CA ASP A 76 -14.67 16.29 3.69
C ASP A 76 -13.53 15.27 3.91
N ARG A 77 -12.79 15.36 5.02
CA ARG A 77 -11.81 14.33 5.39
C ARG A 77 -12.47 12.98 5.63
N ARG A 78 -13.59 12.94 6.34
CA ARG A 78 -14.29 11.67 6.64
C ARG A 78 -14.87 11.04 5.37
N LYS A 79 -15.43 11.85 4.46
CA LYS A 79 -15.87 11.39 3.13
C LYS A 79 -14.70 10.83 2.31
N MET A 80 -13.57 11.52 2.33
CA MET A 80 -12.35 11.05 1.67
C MET A 80 -11.86 9.73 2.27
N GLY A 81 -11.84 9.59 3.60
CA GLY A 81 -11.50 8.34 4.29
C GLY A 81 -12.41 7.18 3.89
N ALA A 82 -13.73 7.39 3.87
CA ALA A 82 -14.70 6.37 3.44
C ALA A 82 -14.50 5.96 1.96
N ARG A 83 -14.22 6.92 1.08
CA ARG A 83 -13.87 6.64 -0.32
C ARG A 83 -12.60 5.78 -0.41
N ILE A 84 -11.56 6.13 0.33
CA ILE A 84 -10.29 5.39 0.36
C ILE A 84 -10.51 3.96 0.87
N LEU A 85 -11.29 3.77 1.94
CA LEU A 85 -11.63 2.43 2.46
C LEU A 85 -12.33 1.58 1.40
N SER A 86 -13.26 2.16 0.64
CA SER A 86 -13.96 1.47 -0.43
C SER A 86 -13.03 1.13 -1.60
N THR A 87 -12.20 2.09 -2.04
CA THR A 87 -11.26 1.88 -3.15
C THR A 87 -10.19 0.84 -2.82
N LEU A 88 -9.70 0.80 -1.58
CA LEU A 88 -8.74 -0.20 -1.10
C LEU A 88 -9.41 -1.53 -0.70
N CYS A 89 -10.72 -1.69 -0.94
CA CYS A 89 -11.50 -2.88 -0.58
C CYS A 89 -11.49 -3.24 0.92
N LEU A 90 -11.05 -2.34 1.79
CA LEU A 90 -10.94 -2.55 3.24
C LEU A 90 -12.31 -2.73 3.90
N ALA A 91 -13.32 -1.97 3.45
CA ALA A 91 -14.67 -2.08 4.00
C ALA A 91 -15.33 -3.44 3.73
N GLU A 92 -15.01 -4.07 2.59
CA GLU A 92 -15.48 -5.42 2.24
C GLU A 92 -14.73 -6.48 3.06
N ALA A 93 -13.41 -6.35 3.17
CA ALA A 93 -12.59 -7.31 3.89
C ALA A 93 -12.92 -7.40 5.39
N MET A 94 -13.35 -6.30 6.02
CA MET A 94 -13.83 -6.32 7.42
C MET A 94 -15.01 -7.26 7.68
N GLN A 95 -15.78 -7.60 6.64
CA GLN A 95 -16.95 -8.48 6.72
C GLN A 95 -16.70 -9.86 6.10
N SER A 96 -15.49 -10.08 5.57
CA SER A 96 -15.13 -11.28 4.83
C SER A 96 -14.31 -12.24 5.69
N ASP A 97 -14.25 -13.49 5.27
CA ASP A 97 -13.47 -14.53 5.95
C ASP A 97 -11.96 -14.28 5.85
N GLU A 98 -11.19 -14.96 6.72
CA GLU A 98 -9.74 -14.80 6.84
C GLU A 98 -9.00 -14.99 5.51
N GLY A 99 -9.49 -15.86 4.62
CA GLY A 99 -8.91 -16.08 3.29
C GLY A 99 -8.93 -14.83 2.41
N TYR A 100 -10.06 -14.11 2.35
CA TYR A 100 -10.18 -12.84 1.62
C TYR A 100 -9.31 -11.76 2.25
N GLN A 101 -9.30 -11.68 3.59
CA GLN A 101 -8.48 -10.72 4.31
C GLN A 101 -6.99 -10.95 4.04
N LYS A 102 -6.55 -12.21 3.96
CA LYS A 102 -5.16 -12.57 3.63
C LYS A 102 -4.78 -12.11 2.22
N ILE A 103 -5.61 -12.41 1.22
CA ILE A 103 -5.36 -11.98 -0.18
C ILE A 103 -5.28 -10.45 -0.27
N LEU A 104 -6.19 -9.73 0.41
CA LEU A 104 -6.13 -8.26 0.42
C LEU A 104 -4.88 -7.75 1.15
N ALA A 105 -4.51 -8.36 2.28
CA ALA A 105 -3.31 -7.97 3.01
C ALA A 105 -2.03 -8.16 2.17
N ASP A 106 -1.94 -9.26 1.42
CA ASP A 106 -0.85 -9.53 0.48
C ASP A 106 -0.83 -8.52 -0.69
N GLU A 107 -2.00 -8.12 -1.20
CA GLU A 107 -2.10 -7.09 -2.24
C GLU A 107 -1.67 -5.71 -1.71
N LEU A 108 -2.13 -5.32 -0.51
CA LEU A 108 -1.71 -4.07 0.13
C LEU A 108 -0.21 -4.07 0.47
N TYR A 109 0.33 -5.23 0.86
CA TYR A 109 1.75 -5.41 1.07
C TYR A 109 2.54 -5.11 -0.22
N ASN A 110 2.08 -5.62 -1.36
CA ASN A 110 2.66 -5.29 -2.67
C ASN A 110 2.56 -3.79 -3.01
N VAL A 111 1.44 -3.12 -2.68
CA VAL A 111 1.30 -1.67 -2.86
C VAL A 111 2.39 -0.91 -2.09
N PHE A 112 2.67 -1.31 -0.85
CA PHE A 112 3.74 -0.69 -0.07
C PHE A 112 5.14 -1.02 -0.60
N LEU A 113 5.39 -2.23 -1.11
CA LEU A 113 6.64 -2.52 -1.83
C LEU A 113 6.80 -1.59 -3.04
N LYS A 114 5.72 -1.38 -3.82
CA LYS A 114 5.73 -0.45 -4.95
C LYS A 114 6.01 0.98 -4.50
N PHE A 115 5.36 1.43 -3.43
CA PHE A 115 5.57 2.74 -2.85
C PHE A 115 7.03 2.95 -2.42
N ILE A 116 7.63 1.96 -1.75
CA ILE A 116 9.04 2.01 -1.33
C ILE A 116 9.96 2.05 -2.55
N GLN A 117 9.76 1.15 -3.52
CA GLN A 117 10.55 1.09 -4.76
C GLN A 117 10.56 2.43 -5.50
N VAL A 118 9.38 3.03 -5.73
CA VAL A 118 9.24 4.31 -6.42
C VAL A 118 9.87 5.44 -5.59
N SER A 119 9.70 5.41 -4.27
CA SER A 119 10.30 6.39 -3.36
C SER A 119 11.83 6.34 -3.42
N ARG A 120 12.45 5.15 -3.40
CA ARG A 120 13.91 4.99 -3.52
C ARG A 120 14.50 5.56 -4.81
N GLY A 121 13.74 5.57 -5.91
CA GLY A 121 14.17 6.17 -7.18
C GLY A 121 13.86 7.67 -7.30
N GLY A 122 13.03 8.21 -6.40
CA GLY A 122 12.54 9.58 -6.48
C GLY A 122 13.52 10.60 -5.91
N ARG A 123 13.78 11.70 -6.65
CA ARG A 123 14.67 12.79 -6.19
C ARG A 123 14.28 13.36 -4.82
N GLY A 124 12.98 13.41 -4.50
CA GLY A 124 12.50 13.88 -3.20
C GLY A 124 12.98 13.04 -1.99
N PHE A 125 13.31 11.77 -2.23
CA PHE A 125 13.81 10.85 -1.20
C PHE A 125 15.33 10.65 -1.25
N THR A 126 15.95 10.77 -2.43
CA THR A 126 17.38 10.51 -2.61
C THR A 126 18.25 11.74 -2.48
N SER A 127 17.71 12.96 -2.53
CA SER A 127 18.51 14.19 -2.37
C SER A 127 18.44 14.79 -0.97
N LEU A 128 19.54 15.44 -0.57
CA LEU A 128 19.54 16.37 0.56
C LEU A 128 18.61 17.56 0.29
N VAL A 129 18.13 18.21 1.35
CA VAL A 129 17.36 19.47 1.24
C VAL A 129 18.25 20.47 0.49
N PHE A 130 17.72 21.11 -0.55
CA PHE A 130 18.44 21.96 -1.53
C PHE A 130 19.25 21.25 -2.64
N GLY A 131 19.15 19.92 -2.79
CA GLY A 131 19.71 19.21 -3.95
C GLY A 131 21.24 19.03 -3.96
N MET A 132 21.91 19.42 -2.88
CA MET A 132 23.36 19.27 -2.72
C MET A 132 23.71 17.87 -2.21
N GLY A 133 23.81 16.89 -3.11
CA GLY A 133 24.25 15.54 -2.79
C GLY A 133 23.14 14.52 -2.53
N GLN A 134 23.51 13.24 -2.53
CA GLN A 134 22.62 12.11 -2.28
C GLN A 134 22.55 11.77 -0.78
N LEU A 135 21.39 11.34 -0.32
CA LEU A 135 21.21 10.79 1.02
C LEU A 135 21.83 9.39 1.13
N SER A 136 22.28 9.04 2.34
CA SER A 136 22.65 7.66 2.65
C SER A 136 21.43 6.74 2.57
N GLU A 137 21.66 5.44 2.40
CA GLU A 137 20.59 4.42 2.49
C GLU A 137 19.81 4.53 3.80
N GLU A 138 20.47 4.88 4.91
CA GLU A 138 19.82 5.11 6.19
C GLU A 138 18.92 6.35 6.17
N GLY A 139 19.37 7.46 5.58
CA GLY A 139 18.57 8.66 5.41
C GLY A 139 17.36 8.45 4.49
N ILE A 140 17.53 7.66 3.42
CA ILE A 140 16.44 7.25 2.52
C ILE A 140 15.43 6.39 3.29
N ALA A 141 15.91 5.37 4.03
CA ALA A 141 15.06 4.50 4.84
C ALA A 141 14.24 5.33 5.86
N LYS A 142 14.88 6.26 6.56
CA LYS A 142 14.20 7.14 7.52
C LYS A 142 13.12 8.01 6.87
N LYS A 143 13.41 8.67 5.74
CA LYS A 143 12.40 9.46 5.01
C LYS A 143 11.22 8.62 4.55
N ILE A 144 11.48 7.41 4.05
CA ILE A 144 10.42 6.49 3.63
C ILE A 144 9.59 6.04 4.84
N ALA A 145 10.24 5.75 5.97
CA ALA A 145 9.56 5.42 7.22
C ALA A 145 8.64 6.56 7.68
N GLU A 146 9.13 7.80 7.66
CA GLU A 146 8.32 8.98 8.02
C GLU A 146 7.06 9.09 7.14
N GLN A 147 7.18 8.82 5.85
CA GLN A 147 6.04 8.85 4.93
C GLN A 147 5.07 7.69 5.15
N ILE A 148 5.57 6.47 5.37
CA ILE A 148 4.73 5.34 5.75
C ILE A 148 4.04 5.60 7.10
N SER A 149 4.72 6.23 8.05
CA SER A 149 4.15 6.63 9.34
C SER A 149 2.96 7.57 9.17
N VAL A 150 3.08 8.55 8.28
CA VAL A 150 1.98 9.46 7.95
C VAL A 150 0.81 8.69 7.34
N ILE A 151 1.07 7.86 6.33
CA ILE A 151 0.04 7.15 5.55
C ILE A 151 -0.69 6.09 6.40
N ALA A 152 0.06 5.22 7.06
CA ALA A 152 -0.48 4.04 7.71
C ALA A 152 -0.96 4.33 9.15
N PHE A 153 -0.42 5.35 9.83
CA PHE A 153 -0.75 5.58 11.24
C PHE A 153 -1.37 6.95 11.50
N LYS A 154 -0.75 8.03 11.04
CA LYS A 154 -1.26 9.38 11.30
C LYS A 154 -2.60 9.63 10.59
N ALA A 155 -2.72 9.26 9.31
CA ALA A 155 -3.93 9.50 8.54
C ALA A 155 -5.15 8.73 9.11
N PRO A 156 -5.06 7.41 9.42
CA PRO A 156 -6.16 6.70 10.05
C PRO A 156 -6.58 7.28 11.41
N ARG A 157 -5.63 7.74 12.24
CA ARG A 157 -5.93 8.43 13.51
C ARG A 157 -6.70 9.73 13.30
N LEU A 158 -6.27 10.55 12.34
CA LEU A 158 -6.96 11.81 12.02
C LEU A 158 -8.38 11.59 11.50
N LEU A 159 -8.65 10.41 10.94
CA LEU A 159 -9.96 9.99 10.47
C LEU A 159 -10.81 9.30 11.55
N HIS A 160 -10.21 8.94 12.69
CA HIS A 160 -10.80 8.04 13.70
C HIS A 160 -11.24 6.69 13.10
N MET A 161 -10.41 6.14 12.21
CA MET A 161 -10.67 4.90 11.46
C MET A 161 -9.57 3.85 11.64
N GLU A 162 -8.86 3.87 12.77
CA GLU A 162 -7.68 3.03 12.98
C GLU A 162 -7.97 1.53 12.90
N LYS A 163 -9.21 1.12 13.21
CA LYS A 163 -9.66 -0.28 13.13
C LYS A 163 -9.89 -0.70 11.69
N GLU A 164 -10.53 0.15 10.91
CA GLU A 164 -10.85 -0.05 9.49
C GLU A 164 -9.57 -0.12 8.64
N PHE A 165 -8.52 0.58 9.05
CA PHE A 165 -7.21 0.56 8.39
C PHE A 165 -6.23 -0.48 8.94
N THR A 166 -6.67 -1.47 9.74
CA THR A 166 -5.77 -2.46 10.35
C THR A 166 -4.96 -3.24 9.31
N LEU A 167 -5.61 -3.79 8.26
CA LEU A 167 -4.91 -4.54 7.20
C LEU A 167 -3.87 -3.67 6.48
N LEU A 168 -4.19 -2.40 6.22
CA LEU A 168 -3.25 -1.44 5.62
C LEU A 168 -2.02 -1.24 6.51
N ARG A 169 -2.23 -1.09 7.82
CA ARG A 169 -1.15 -0.89 8.82
C ARG A 169 -0.22 -2.08 8.88
N GLU A 170 -0.77 -3.28 8.91
CA GLU A 170 0.00 -4.52 8.97
C GLU A 170 0.80 -4.75 7.68
N ALA A 171 0.17 -4.52 6.53
CA ALA A 171 0.82 -4.56 5.22
C ALA A 171 2.00 -3.58 5.14
N ALA A 172 1.81 -2.34 5.63
CA ALA A 172 2.86 -1.32 5.66
C ALA A 172 4.07 -1.75 6.51
N LEU A 173 3.80 -2.29 7.71
CA LEU A 173 4.86 -2.81 8.60
C LEU A 173 5.61 -3.96 7.94
N ARG A 174 4.88 -4.92 7.35
CA ARG A 174 5.47 -6.08 6.68
C ARG A 174 6.37 -5.66 5.53
N ALA A 175 5.90 -4.77 4.65
CA ALA A 175 6.67 -4.26 3.52
C ALA A 175 7.94 -3.53 3.96
N TYR A 176 7.82 -2.62 4.93
CA TYR A 176 8.97 -1.85 5.41
C TYR A 176 10.01 -2.74 6.13
N ARG A 177 9.58 -3.71 6.95
CA ARG A 177 10.48 -4.67 7.60
C ARG A 177 11.26 -5.51 6.60
N GLN A 178 10.63 -5.90 5.49
CA GLN A 178 11.31 -6.65 4.43
C GLN A 178 12.38 -5.79 3.76
N GLU A 179 12.04 -4.58 3.34
CA GLU A 179 12.95 -3.70 2.60
C GLU A 179 14.07 -3.13 3.49
N TYR A 180 13.78 -2.90 4.76
CA TYR A 180 14.72 -2.32 5.72
C TYR A 180 14.76 -3.12 7.03
N PRO A 181 15.40 -4.31 7.03
CA PRO A 181 15.54 -5.12 8.23
C PRO A 181 16.19 -4.34 9.38
N ASN A 182 15.69 -4.55 10.61
CA ASN A 182 16.15 -3.88 11.85
C ASN A 182 15.95 -2.35 11.90
N ARG A 183 15.27 -1.73 10.92
CA ARG A 183 15.03 -0.28 10.87
C ARG A 183 13.61 0.14 11.21
N GLU A 184 12.80 -0.79 11.73
CA GLU A 184 11.41 -0.52 12.11
C GLU A 184 11.28 0.61 13.14
N HIS A 185 12.31 0.84 13.97
CA HIS A 185 12.36 1.93 14.94
C HIS A 185 12.26 3.34 14.31
N PHE A 186 12.47 3.48 13.00
CA PHE A 186 12.21 4.73 12.28
C PHE A 186 10.71 5.00 12.06
N LEU A 187 9.86 3.98 12.13
CA LEU A 187 8.42 4.16 11.98
C LEU A 187 7.84 4.73 13.28
N ASN A 188 7.33 5.95 13.21
CA ASN A 188 6.44 6.48 14.22
C ASN A 188 5.05 5.85 14.08
N LYS A 189 4.66 5.05 15.07
CA LYS A 189 3.37 4.38 15.13
C LYS A 189 2.37 5.10 16.05
N TYR A 190 2.77 6.23 16.66
CA TYR A 190 1.99 7.04 17.61
C TYR A 190 1.39 8.29 17.00
#